data_AF-A0A8D8TNB5-F1
#
_entry.id   AF-A0A8D8TNB5-F1
#
_cell.length_a   1.000
_cell.length_b   1.000
_cell.length_c   1.000
_cell.angle_alpha   90.00
_cell.angle_beta   90.00
_cell.angle_gamma   90.00
#
_symmetry.space_group_name_H-M   'P 1'
#
loop_
_entity.id
_entity.type
_entity.pdbx_description
1 polymer ?
#
loop_
_entity_poly.entity_id
_entity_poly.type
_entity_poly.pdbx_seq_one_letter_code
_entity_poly.pdbx_strand_id
1 'polypeptide(L)'
;MGPKTLRKDTEVFLLGHYESQIVGIKLPSNKQVLSVLFYNLREIKLSNAKSISLAIRETLVFWEKARIPTRGQDKCEQKLKSLHNEWRELQKSKTKKSEVARKKEEKFVNELENLFDISHANAMEMITIEQDKLFLTNQRQPGRVGCFGSVDMQAKRLEDKHVKKMEAVNQRKRKAQEDVSSICKYIFIMFLFLFYTNFLLSLS
;
A
#
# COMPACT_ATOMS: atom_id res chain seq x y z
N MET A 1 -27.10 15.09 -2.59
CA MET A 1 -26.88 15.25 -4.04
C MET A 1 -25.90 16.40 -4.23
N GLY A 2 -24.67 16.12 -4.66
CA GLY A 2 -23.69 17.17 -4.96
C GLY A 2 -24.06 17.92 -6.25
N PRO A 3 -23.63 19.18 -6.42
CA PRO A 3 -23.89 19.95 -7.64
C PRO A 3 -23.30 19.23 -8.86
N LYS A 4 -24.05 19.19 -9.97
CA LYS A 4 -23.61 18.63 -11.24
C LYS A 4 -22.68 19.63 -11.94
N THR A 5 -21.37 19.51 -11.74
CA THR A 5 -20.35 20.21 -12.53
C THR A 5 -20.30 19.62 -13.94
N LEU A 6 -20.27 20.47 -14.99
CA LEU A 6 -20.18 20.02 -16.38
C LEU A 6 -18.75 19.52 -16.66
N ARG A 7 -18.59 18.53 -17.57
CA ARG A 7 -17.27 17.93 -17.87
C ARG A 7 -16.17 18.95 -18.23
N LYS A 8 -16.53 20.08 -18.86
CA LYS A 8 -15.61 21.18 -19.18
C LYS A 8 -15.09 21.94 -17.94
N ASP A 9 -15.85 22.01 -16.85
CA ASP A 9 -15.49 22.79 -15.66
C ASP A 9 -14.41 22.09 -14.82
N THR A 10 -14.23 20.78 -15.04
CA THR A 10 -13.24 19.95 -14.33
C THR A 10 -11.88 19.88 -15.03
N GLU A 11 -11.73 20.54 -16.18
CA GLU A 11 -10.48 20.49 -16.94
C GLU A 11 -9.40 21.38 -16.30
N VAL A 12 -8.23 20.79 -16.11
CA VAL A 12 -7.02 21.44 -15.61
C VAL A 12 -6.04 21.49 -16.77
N PHE A 13 -5.50 22.69 -17.03
CA PHE A 13 -4.48 22.92 -18.05
C PHE A 13 -3.38 21.85 -17.99
N LEU A 14 -3.10 21.19 -19.11
CA LEU A 14 -2.14 20.07 -19.30
C LEU A 14 -2.42 18.77 -18.54
N LEU A 15 -3.30 18.78 -17.52
CA LEU A 15 -3.57 17.63 -16.65
C LEU A 15 -4.86 16.89 -17.03
N GLY A 16 -5.80 17.57 -17.70
CA GLY A 16 -7.13 17.04 -17.98
C GLY A 16 -8.00 17.04 -16.73
N HIS A 17 -8.71 15.94 -16.48
CA HIS A 17 -9.58 15.81 -15.32
C HIS A 17 -8.79 15.48 -14.05
N TYR A 18 -9.27 15.98 -12.91
CA TYR A 18 -8.81 15.56 -11.59
C TYR A 18 -9.70 14.46 -11.01
N GLU A 19 -9.12 13.67 -10.12
CA GLU A 19 -9.75 12.54 -9.46
C GLU A 19 -9.79 12.80 -7.95
N SER A 20 -10.80 12.26 -7.27
CA SER A 20 -10.97 12.44 -5.83
C SER A 20 -9.97 11.66 -4.99
N GLN A 21 -9.36 10.64 -5.57
CA GLN A 21 -8.42 9.73 -4.92
C GLN A 21 -7.43 9.14 -5.93
N ILE A 22 -6.26 8.76 -5.45
CA ILE A 22 -5.25 8.01 -6.18
C ILE A 22 -5.73 6.56 -6.28
N VAL A 23 -5.99 6.10 -7.50
CA VAL A 23 -6.34 4.70 -7.80
C VAL A 23 -5.24 4.02 -8.60
N GLY A 24 -5.05 2.72 -8.38
CA GLY A 24 -4.20 1.90 -9.22
C GLY A 24 -3.41 0.84 -8.46
N ILE A 25 -2.60 0.11 -9.22
CA ILE A 25 -1.77 -1.01 -8.74
C ILE A 25 -0.26 -0.71 -8.80
N LYS A 26 0.10 0.56 -9.01
CA LYS A 26 1.48 1.06 -9.17
C LYS A 26 1.75 2.15 -8.15
N LEU A 27 3.02 2.54 -7.98
CA LEU A 27 3.33 3.74 -7.21
C LEU A 27 2.77 5.00 -7.91
N PRO A 28 2.31 6.01 -7.15
CA PRO A 28 1.64 7.17 -7.72
C PRO A 28 2.51 7.97 -8.68
N SER A 29 1.90 8.49 -9.75
CA SER A 29 2.54 9.41 -10.69
C SER A 29 2.42 10.86 -10.26
N ASN A 30 3.25 11.72 -10.84
CA ASN A 30 3.10 13.17 -10.75
C ASN A 30 1.66 13.62 -11.08
N LYS A 31 1.07 13.07 -12.15
CA LYS A 31 -0.31 13.34 -12.56
C LYS A 31 -1.32 12.97 -11.48
N GLN A 32 -1.28 11.73 -10.98
CA GLN A 32 -2.25 11.26 -9.98
C GLN A 32 -2.22 12.10 -8.70
N VAL A 33 -1.01 12.45 -8.22
CA VAL A 33 -0.86 13.27 -7.01
C VAL A 33 -1.36 14.70 -7.26
N LEU A 34 -1.08 15.27 -8.43
CA LEU A 34 -1.63 16.59 -8.83
C LEU A 34 -3.16 16.55 -8.99
N SER A 35 -3.72 15.48 -9.55
CA SER A 35 -5.17 15.31 -9.71
C SER A 35 -5.87 15.40 -8.36
N VAL A 36 -5.44 14.63 -7.36
CA VAL A 36 -6.03 14.72 -6.01
C VAL A 36 -5.85 16.09 -5.37
N LEU A 37 -4.69 16.74 -5.58
CA LEU A 37 -4.48 18.12 -5.14
C LEU A 37 -5.55 19.06 -5.73
N PHE A 38 -5.81 18.98 -7.04
CA PHE A 38 -6.80 19.83 -7.70
C PHE A 38 -8.22 19.54 -7.26
N TYR A 39 -8.58 18.28 -7.03
CA TYR A 39 -9.88 17.93 -6.47
C TYR A 39 -10.09 18.60 -5.11
N ASN A 40 -9.11 18.48 -4.20
CA ASN A 40 -9.18 19.09 -2.88
C ASN A 40 -9.26 20.63 -2.94
N LEU A 41 -8.57 21.25 -3.90
CA LEU A 41 -8.58 22.70 -4.09
C LEU A 41 -9.87 23.23 -4.73
N ARG A 42 -10.40 22.55 -5.75
CA ARG A 42 -11.50 23.07 -6.58
C ARG A 42 -12.87 22.60 -6.11
N GLU A 43 -13.00 21.31 -5.80
CA GLU A 43 -14.27 20.71 -5.39
C GLU A 43 -14.50 20.84 -3.89
N ILE A 44 -13.51 20.45 -3.08
CA ILE A 44 -13.62 20.50 -1.62
C ILE A 44 -13.31 21.90 -1.06
N LYS A 45 -12.61 22.74 -1.84
CA LYS A 45 -12.25 24.12 -1.48
C LYS A 45 -11.40 24.24 -0.21
N LEU A 46 -10.51 23.28 0.00
CA LEU A 46 -9.55 23.31 1.11
C LEU A 46 -8.42 24.31 0.85
N SER A 47 -7.74 24.73 1.91
CA SER A 47 -6.54 25.55 1.78
C SER A 47 -5.42 24.78 1.06
N ASN A 48 -4.48 25.51 0.45
CA ASN A 48 -3.31 24.89 -0.22
C ASN A 48 -2.55 23.94 0.71
N ALA A 49 -2.29 24.37 1.95
CA ALA A 49 -1.57 23.55 2.93
C ALA A 49 -2.31 22.25 3.25
N LYS A 50 -3.62 22.32 3.53
CA LYS A 50 -4.43 21.13 3.84
C LYS A 50 -4.54 20.19 2.63
N SER A 51 -4.76 20.74 1.44
CA SER A 51 -4.89 19.96 0.20
C SER A 51 -3.61 19.19 -0.14
N ILE A 52 -2.46 19.82 0.03
CA ILE A 52 -1.14 19.21 -0.17
C ILE A 52 -0.90 18.11 0.86
N SER A 53 -1.19 18.39 2.14
CA SER A 53 -1.01 17.40 3.21
C SER A 53 -1.87 16.16 2.99
N LEU A 54 -3.14 16.33 2.57
CA LEU A 54 -4.03 15.20 2.25
C LEU A 54 -3.54 14.39 1.06
N ALA A 55 -3.16 15.03 -0.04
CA ALA A 55 -2.62 14.33 -1.22
C ALA A 55 -1.33 13.56 -0.90
N ILE A 56 -0.47 14.11 -0.05
CA ILE A 56 0.75 13.41 0.40
C ILE A 56 0.45 12.25 1.34
N ARG A 57 -0.49 12.40 2.28
CA ARG A 57 -0.91 11.28 3.14
C ARG A 57 -1.44 10.12 2.33
N GLU A 58 -2.28 10.40 1.33
CA GLU A 58 -2.77 9.36 0.42
C GLU A 58 -1.63 8.72 -0.39
N THR A 59 -0.69 9.54 -0.87
CA THR A 59 0.51 9.04 -1.56
C THR A 59 1.30 8.09 -0.64
N LEU A 60 1.52 8.46 0.62
CA LEU A 60 2.28 7.65 1.59
C LEU A 60 1.69 6.25 1.78
N VAL A 61 0.36 6.10 1.75
CA VAL A 61 -0.30 4.77 1.85
C VAL A 61 0.19 3.82 0.75
N PHE A 62 0.43 4.31 -0.47
CA PHE A 62 0.95 3.47 -1.56
C PHE A 62 2.41 3.06 -1.34
N TRP A 63 3.22 3.95 -0.78
CA TRP A 63 4.62 3.67 -0.49
C TRP A 63 4.79 2.74 0.71
N GLU A 64 3.92 2.86 1.72
CA GLU A 64 3.84 1.95 2.86
C GLU A 64 3.45 0.53 2.41
N LYS A 65 2.45 0.41 1.53
CA LYS A 65 2.08 -0.87 0.89
C LYS A 65 3.25 -1.49 0.13
N ALA A 66 4.09 -0.67 -0.50
CA ALA A 66 5.30 -1.13 -1.18
C ALA A 66 6.42 -1.55 -0.23
N ARG A 67 6.31 -1.27 1.09
CA ARG A 67 7.38 -1.42 2.08
C ARG A 67 8.65 -0.65 1.73
N ILE A 68 8.52 0.45 0.98
CA ILE A 68 9.64 1.28 0.57
C ILE A 68 9.77 2.48 1.52
N PRO A 69 10.94 2.69 2.14
CA PRO A 69 11.19 3.84 3.00
C PRO A 69 11.03 5.15 2.24
N THR A 70 10.30 6.11 2.82
CA THR A 70 10.10 7.44 2.26
C THR A 70 10.87 8.50 3.01
N ARG A 71 10.98 9.69 2.42
CA ARG A 71 11.37 10.90 3.16
C ARG A 71 10.29 11.30 4.16
N GLY A 72 10.65 12.16 5.11
CA GLY A 72 9.68 12.76 6.03
C GLY A 72 8.59 13.55 5.30
N GLN A 73 7.39 13.59 5.88
CA GLN A 73 6.20 14.17 5.25
C GLN A 73 6.44 15.59 4.74
N ASP A 74 7.12 16.45 5.51
CA ASP A 74 7.43 17.83 5.11
C ASP A 74 8.22 17.92 3.80
N LYS A 75 9.17 16.99 3.59
CA LYS A 75 9.96 16.94 2.35
C LYS A 75 9.11 16.46 1.17
N CYS A 76 8.20 15.52 1.40
CA CYS A 76 7.23 15.07 0.40
C CYS A 76 6.26 16.20 0.03
N GLU A 77 5.77 16.96 1.00
CA GLU A 77 4.93 18.14 0.78
C GLU A 77 5.68 19.25 0.02
N GLN A 78 6.95 19.49 0.34
CA GLN A 78 7.80 20.41 -0.42
C GLN A 78 7.94 19.99 -1.88
N LYS A 79 8.08 18.70 -2.16
CA LYS A 79 8.11 18.17 -3.53
C LYS A 79 6.80 18.46 -4.28
N LEU A 80 5.64 18.20 -3.66
CA LEU A 80 4.34 18.49 -4.28
C LEU A 80 4.12 20.00 -4.48
N LYS A 81 4.56 20.84 -3.54
CA LYS A 81 4.56 22.31 -3.68
C LYS A 81 5.36 22.74 -4.91
N SER A 82 6.56 22.19 -5.08
CA SER A 82 7.41 22.49 -6.24
C SER A 82 6.74 22.09 -7.55
N LEU A 83 6.19 20.87 -7.62
CA LEU A 83 5.51 20.37 -8.81
C LEU A 83 4.26 21.20 -9.17
N HIS A 84 3.46 21.59 -8.19
CA HIS A 84 2.30 22.47 -8.40
C HIS A 84 2.71 23.89 -8.81
N ASN A 85 3.83 24.41 -8.29
CA ASN A 85 4.37 25.70 -8.70
C ASN A 85 4.87 25.68 -10.16
N GLU A 86 5.55 24.61 -10.57
CA GLU A 86 5.96 24.42 -11.96
C GLU A 86 4.75 24.44 -12.90
N TRP A 87 3.71 23.67 -12.58
CA TRP A 87 2.43 23.71 -13.29
C TRP A 87 1.83 25.12 -13.34
N ARG A 88 1.85 25.86 -12.22
CA ARG A 88 1.29 27.21 -12.12
C ARG A 88 2.03 28.19 -13.02
N GLU A 89 3.36 28.11 -13.10
CA GLU A 89 4.14 28.96 -13.99
C GLU A 89 3.84 28.65 -15.47
N LEU A 90 3.68 27.37 -15.84
CA LEU A 90 3.23 26.97 -17.17
C LEU A 90 1.84 27.53 -17.48
N GLN A 91 0.91 27.43 -16.52
CA GLN A 91 -0.44 27.97 -16.67
C GLN A 91 -0.43 29.49 -16.93
N LYS A 92 0.46 30.25 -16.28
CA LYS A 92 0.61 31.69 -16.52
C LYS A 92 1.17 31.99 -17.91
N SER A 93 2.03 31.13 -18.45
CA SER A 93 2.62 31.29 -19.78
C SER A 93 1.80 30.67 -20.91
N LYS A 94 0.63 30.08 -20.67
CA LYS A 94 -0.17 29.36 -21.68
C LYS A 94 -0.51 30.16 -22.96
N THR A 95 -0.49 31.49 -22.89
CA THR A 95 -0.76 32.37 -24.05
C THR A 95 0.50 32.71 -24.84
N LYS A 96 1.69 32.46 -24.29
CA LYS A 96 2.98 32.77 -24.92
C LYS A 96 3.31 31.66 -25.92
N LYS A 97 3.38 32.00 -27.20
CA LYS A 97 3.71 31.06 -28.29
C LYS A 97 5.22 30.89 -28.51
N SER A 98 6.05 31.09 -27.49
CA SER A 98 7.50 30.96 -27.65
C SER A 98 7.92 29.50 -27.68
N GLU A 99 8.95 29.18 -28.47
CA GLU A 99 9.49 27.82 -28.56
C GLU A 99 9.96 27.29 -27.20
N VAL A 100 10.50 28.18 -26.36
CA VAL A 100 10.92 27.85 -25.00
C VAL A 100 9.72 27.48 -24.12
N ALA A 101 8.57 28.15 -24.25
CA ALA A 101 7.38 27.81 -23.51
C ALA A 101 6.84 26.43 -23.93
N ARG A 102 6.75 26.18 -25.24
CA ARG A 102 6.31 24.89 -25.79
C ARG A 102 7.17 23.73 -25.30
N LYS A 103 8.50 23.86 -25.36
CA LYS A 103 9.44 22.84 -24.85
C LYS A 103 9.25 22.55 -23.35
N LYS A 104 8.93 23.57 -22.55
CA LYS A 104 8.65 23.38 -21.11
C LYS A 104 7.33 22.65 -20.89
N GLU A 105 6.28 22.99 -21.65
CA GLU A 105 4.99 22.29 -21.59
C GLU A 105 5.14 20.82 -22.01
N GLU A 106 5.82 20.55 -23.13
CA GLU A 106 6.09 19.19 -23.61
C GLU A 106 6.88 18.38 -22.57
N LYS A 107 7.94 18.97 -21.99
CA LYS A 107 8.71 18.34 -20.92
C LYS A 107 7.82 17.99 -19.73
N PHE A 108 7.02 18.94 -19.25
CA PHE A 108 6.13 18.74 -18.11
C PHE A 108 5.11 17.63 -18.39
N VAL A 109 4.48 17.63 -19.57
CA VAL A 109 3.52 16.58 -19.99
C VAL A 109 4.19 15.21 -20.04
N ASN A 110 5.41 15.11 -20.55
CA ASN A 110 6.16 13.85 -20.58
C ASN A 110 6.50 13.34 -19.17
N GLU A 111 6.69 14.25 -18.20
CA GLU A 111 6.98 13.90 -16.81
C GLU A 111 5.73 13.60 -15.98
N LEU A 112 4.52 13.89 -16.47
CA LEU A 112 3.27 13.66 -15.74
C LEU A 112 3.06 12.18 -15.37
N GLU A 113 3.40 11.26 -16.27
CA GLU A 113 3.25 9.83 -16.03
C GLU A 113 4.41 9.19 -15.27
N ASN A 114 5.48 9.96 -15.00
CA ASN A 114 6.61 9.51 -14.22
C ASN A 114 6.25 9.35 -12.73
N LEU A 115 7.04 8.53 -12.04
CA LEU A 115 6.91 8.28 -10.62
C LEU A 115 7.02 9.58 -9.80
N PHE A 116 6.04 9.81 -8.92
CA PHE A 116 6.18 10.83 -7.88
C PHE A 116 7.11 10.30 -6.78
N ASP A 117 8.42 10.33 -7.06
CA ASP A 117 9.40 9.65 -6.20
C ASP A 117 9.60 10.37 -4.86
N ILE A 118 9.13 9.75 -3.78
CA ILE A 118 9.31 10.22 -2.40
C ILE A 118 10.17 9.27 -1.56
N SER A 119 10.89 8.33 -2.20
CA SER A 119 11.76 7.40 -1.51
C SER A 119 12.80 8.14 -0.68
N HIS A 120 13.21 7.55 0.44
CA HIS A 120 14.37 7.99 1.21
C HIS A 120 15.63 8.02 0.32
N ALA A 121 16.59 8.90 0.61
CA ALA A 121 17.84 9.00 -0.16
C ALA A 121 18.58 7.65 -0.21
N ASN A 122 18.60 6.96 0.93
CA ASN A 122 19.22 5.65 1.10
C ASN A 122 18.20 4.50 0.99
N ALA A 123 17.06 4.70 0.30
CA ALA A 123 16.00 3.69 0.24
C ALA A 123 16.53 2.34 -0.29
N MET A 124 17.43 2.33 -1.27
CA MET A 124 18.00 1.09 -1.83
C MET A 124 18.85 0.31 -0.82
N GLU A 125 19.46 0.99 0.15
CA GLU A 125 20.25 0.36 1.21
C GLU A 125 19.35 -0.12 2.36
N MET A 126 18.31 0.66 2.67
CA MET A 126 17.36 0.35 3.74
C MET A 126 16.43 -0.82 3.39
N ILE A 127 16.10 -1.01 2.12
CA ILE A 127 15.28 -2.14 1.67
C ILE A 127 16.09 -3.42 1.81
N THR A 128 15.61 -4.37 2.59
CA THR A 128 16.27 -5.69 2.75
C THR A 128 15.87 -6.68 1.65
N ILE A 129 14.64 -6.57 1.13
CA ILE A 129 14.07 -7.51 0.17
C ILE A 129 14.47 -7.10 -1.25
N GLU A 130 15.23 -7.94 -1.95
CA GLU A 130 15.70 -7.66 -3.32
C GLU A 130 14.54 -7.45 -4.31
N GLN A 131 13.41 -8.13 -4.12
CA GLN A 131 12.20 -7.94 -4.93
C GLN A 131 11.65 -6.52 -4.82
N ASP A 132 11.68 -5.92 -3.62
CA ASP A 132 11.20 -4.56 -3.39
C ASP A 132 12.16 -3.52 -3.99
N LYS A 133 13.48 -3.80 -3.98
CA LYS A 133 14.48 -2.99 -4.70
C LYS A 133 14.25 -3.02 -6.21
N LEU A 134 14.04 -4.22 -6.76
CA LEU A 134 13.75 -4.40 -8.19
C LEU A 134 12.44 -3.71 -8.56
N PHE A 135 11.41 -3.81 -7.72
CA PHE A 135 10.16 -3.10 -7.91
C PHE A 135 10.38 -1.58 -7.96
N LEU A 136 11.11 -0.99 -7.01
CA LEU A 136 11.42 0.44 -7.02
C LEU A 136 12.19 0.85 -8.29
N THR A 137 13.21 0.09 -8.69
CA THR A 137 13.96 0.34 -9.93
C THR A 137 13.04 0.31 -11.16
N ASN A 138 12.14 -0.66 -11.26
CA ASN A 138 11.19 -0.78 -12.37
C ASN A 138 10.16 0.35 -12.38
N GLN A 139 9.70 0.79 -11.20
CA GLN A 139 8.78 1.92 -11.07
C GLN A 139 9.44 3.25 -11.47
N ARG A 140 10.76 3.39 -11.32
CA ARG A 140 11.51 4.59 -11.76
C ARG A 140 11.70 4.66 -13.28
N GLN A 141 11.57 3.55 -14.00
CA GLN A 141 11.66 3.55 -15.46
C GLN A 141 10.44 4.24 -16.10
N PRO A 142 10.59 4.79 -17.31
CA PRO A 142 9.47 5.34 -18.08
C PRO A 142 8.31 4.34 -18.16
N GLY A 143 7.09 4.81 -17.87
CA GLY A 143 5.88 3.97 -17.85
C GLY A 143 5.63 3.21 -16.54
N ARG A 144 6.50 3.36 -15.53
CA ARG A 144 6.37 2.76 -14.18
C ARG A 144 6.10 1.25 -14.28
N VAL A 145 7.11 0.49 -14.68
CA VAL A 145 6.96 -0.95 -14.99
C VAL A 145 6.77 -1.76 -13.70
N GLY A 146 5.87 -2.75 -13.73
CA GLY A 146 5.51 -3.58 -12.58
C GLY A 146 4.29 -3.08 -11.79
N CYS A 147 3.78 -3.91 -10.89
CA CYS A 147 2.63 -3.62 -10.02
C CYS A 147 2.80 -4.32 -8.66
N PHE A 148 2.07 -3.87 -7.63
CA PHE A 148 2.12 -4.46 -6.28
C PHE A 148 1.85 -5.98 -6.27
N GLY A 149 0.90 -6.43 -7.11
CA GLY A 149 0.34 -7.78 -7.06
C GLY A 149 1.29 -8.93 -7.38
N SER A 150 2.41 -8.70 -8.08
CA SER A 150 3.40 -9.77 -8.33
C SER A 150 4.17 -10.17 -7.08
N VAL A 151 4.37 -9.24 -6.14
CA VAL A 151 5.12 -9.46 -4.89
C VAL A 151 4.17 -9.90 -3.77
N ASP A 152 3.02 -9.24 -3.64
CA ASP A 152 2.04 -9.54 -2.58
C ASP A 152 1.42 -10.93 -2.71
N MET A 153 1.21 -11.42 -3.94
CA MET A 153 0.66 -12.76 -4.14
C MET A 153 1.66 -13.85 -3.72
N GLN A 154 2.97 -13.61 -3.84
CA GLN A 154 3.99 -14.55 -3.36
C GLN A 154 4.12 -14.50 -1.83
N ALA A 155 4.13 -13.31 -1.23
CA ALA A 155 4.16 -13.14 0.22
C ALA A 155 2.92 -13.78 0.88
N LYS A 156 1.73 -13.51 0.36
CA LYS A 156 0.48 -14.14 0.81
C LYS A 156 0.52 -15.66 0.68
N ARG A 157 1.04 -16.21 -0.42
CA ARG A 157 1.21 -17.67 -0.59
C ARG A 157 2.17 -18.27 0.43
N LEU A 158 3.21 -17.55 0.83
CA LEU A 158 4.17 -18.01 1.85
C LEU A 158 3.54 -17.97 3.24
N GLU A 159 2.82 -16.90 3.57
CA GLU A 159 2.04 -16.77 4.81
C GLU A 159 0.97 -17.86 4.91
N ASP A 160 0.17 -18.07 3.85
CA ASP A 160 -0.85 -19.12 3.79
C ASP A 160 -0.24 -20.52 3.98
N LYS A 161 0.95 -20.77 3.43
CA LYS A 161 1.69 -22.03 3.65
C LYS A 161 2.14 -22.17 5.11
N HIS A 162 2.62 -21.09 5.71
CA HIS A 162 3.07 -21.09 7.10
C HIS A 162 1.89 -21.33 8.06
N VAL A 163 0.77 -20.64 7.83
CA VAL A 163 -0.49 -20.82 8.59
C VAL A 163 -0.97 -22.26 8.49
N LYS A 164 -1.07 -22.83 7.27
CA LYS A 164 -1.47 -24.24 7.08
C LYS A 164 -0.54 -25.22 7.80
N LYS A 165 0.77 -24.97 7.78
CA LYS A 165 1.74 -25.81 8.50
C LYS A 165 1.53 -25.74 10.01
N MET A 166 1.27 -24.54 10.55
CA MET A 166 1.03 -24.32 11.96
C MET A 166 -0.28 -24.96 12.42
N GLU A 167 -1.35 -24.86 11.64
CA GLU A 167 -2.63 -25.53 11.87
C GLU A 167 -2.47 -27.06 11.90
N ALA A 168 -1.75 -27.63 10.93
CA ALA A 168 -1.50 -29.07 10.89
C ALA A 168 -0.70 -29.57 12.10
N VAL A 169 0.29 -28.79 12.58
CA VAL A 169 1.05 -29.10 13.80
C VAL A 169 0.15 -29.04 15.03
N ASN A 170 -0.68 -28.00 15.16
CA ASN A 170 -1.58 -27.83 16.29
C ASN A 170 -2.65 -28.93 16.33
N GLN A 171 -3.19 -29.34 15.18
CA GLN A 171 -4.12 -30.47 15.10
C GLN A 171 -3.48 -31.79 15.54
N ARG A 172 -2.22 -32.06 15.12
CA ARG A 172 -1.50 -33.26 15.58
C ARG A 172 -1.28 -33.26 17.09
N LYS A 173 -0.93 -32.11 17.68
CA LYS A 173 -0.77 -31.97 19.14
C LYS A 173 -2.07 -32.23 19.89
N ARG A 174 -3.20 -31.70 19.40
CA ARG A 174 -4.53 -31.94 20.00
C ARG A 174 -4.93 -33.40 19.98
N LYS A 175 -4.76 -34.09 18.84
CA LYS A 175 -5.04 -35.54 18.74
C LYS A 175 -4.18 -36.34 19.71
N ALA A 176 -2.88 -36.07 19.78
CA ALA A 176 -2.00 -36.74 20.73
C ALA A 176 -2.41 -36.52 22.20
N GLN A 177 -2.88 -35.30 22.54
CA GLN A 177 -3.40 -35.01 23.88
C GLN A 177 -4.72 -35.73 24.18
N GLU A 178 -5.61 -35.85 23.19
CA GLU A 178 -6.87 -36.59 23.30
C GLU A 178 -6.63 -38.10 23.45
N ASP A 179 -5.67 -38.66 22.71
CA ASP A 179 -5.26 -40.06 22.80
C ASP A 179 -4.68 -40.36 24.19
N VAL A 180 -3.76 -39.53 24.67
CA VAL A 180 -3.18 -39.65 26.03
C VAL A 180 -4.26 -39.52 27.10
N SER A 181 -5.17 -38.55 26.97
CA SER A 181 -6.27 -38.37 27.91
C SER A 181 -7.19 -39.60 27.95
N SER A 182 -7.47 -40.20 26.79
CA SER A 182 -8.32 -41.39 26.68
C SER A 182 -7.65 -42.60 27.32
N ILE A 183 -6.34 -42.79 27.10
CA ILE A 183 -5.56 -43.85 27.75
C ILE A 183 -5.56 -43.67 29.27
N CYS A 184 -5.33 -42.45 29.77
CA CYS A 184 -5.38 -42.15 31.20
C CYS A 184 -6.74 -42.47 31.82
N LYS A 185 -7.84 -42.13 31.15
CA LYS A 185 -9.21 -42.48 31.61
C LYS A 185 -9.41 -43.99 31.69
N TYR A 186 -8.96 -44.73 30.68
CA TYR A 186 -9.10 -46.18 30.64
C TYR A 186 -8.30 -46.86 31.77
N ILE A 187 -7.05 -46.45 31.96
CA ILE A 187 -6.20 -46.91 33.05
C ILE A 187 -6.84 -46.61 34.41
N PHE A 188 -7.36 -45.39 34.61
CA PHE A 188 -8.03 -45.00 35.84
C PHE A 188 -9.27 -45.87 36.14
N ILE A 189 -10.10 -46.14 35.13
CA ILE A 189 -11.28 -47.02 35.27
C ILE A 189 -10.84 -48.45 35.62
N MET A 190 -9.80 -48.99 34.98
CA MET A 190 -9.29 -50.32 35.31
C MET A 190 -8.77 -50.41 36.75
N PHE A 191 -8.07 -49.38 37.23
CA PHE A 191 -7.63 -49.31 38.63
C PHE A 191 -8.80 -49.28 39.62
N LEU A 192 -9.85 -48.50 39.33
CA LEU A 192 -11.05 -48.47 40.18
C LEU A 192 -11.75 -49.83 40.24
N PHE A 193 -11.85 -50.54 39.10
CA PHE A 193 -12.45 -51.88 39.05
C PHE A 193 -11.66 -52.88 39.89
N LEU A 194 -10.33 -52.92 39.74
CA LEU A 194 -9.46 -53.79 40.54
C LEU A 194 -9.53 -53.47 42.04
N PHE A 195 -9.61 -52.19 42.41
CA PHE A 195 -9.75 -51.79 43.81
C PHE A 195 -11.09 -52.26 44.40
N TYR A 196 -12.18 -52.10 43.65
CA TYR A 196 -13.52 -52.50 44.08
C TYR A 196 -13.65 -54.03 44.23
N THR A 197 -13.10 -54.81 43.29
CA THR A 197 -13.11 -56.27 43.40
C THR A 197 -12.32 -56.79 44.59
N ASN A 198 -11.13 -56.21 44.85
CA ASN A 198 -10.33 -56.58 46.02
C ASN A 198 -11.00 -56.19 47.34
N PHE A 199 -11.69 -55.05 47.38
CA PHE A 199 -12.47 -54.64 48.54
C PHE A 199 -13.64 -55.60 48.83
N LEU A 200 -14.39 -56.02 47.82
CA LEU A 200 -15.48 -56.99 47.98
C LEU A 200 -14.98 -58.37 48.44
N LEU A 201 -13.86 -58.84 47.90
CA LEU A 201 -13.21 -60.10 48.31
C LEU A 201 -12.70 -60.08 49.76
N SER A 202 -12.43 -58.90 50.32
CA SER A 202 -11.97 -58.75 51.72
C SER A 202 -13.10 -58.72 52.75
N LEU A 203 -14.35 -58.59 52.30
CA LEU A 203 -15.55 -58.52 53.14
C LEU A 203 -16.37 -59.83 53.15
N SER A 204 -15.97 -60.80 52.34
CA SER A 204 -16.53 -62.16 52.24
C SER A 204 -15.64 -63.18 52.93
#